data_AF-B0PEA4-F1
#
_entry.id   AF-B0PEA4-F1
#
_cell.length_a   1.000
_cell.length_b   1.000
_cell.length_c   1.000
_cell.angle_alpha   90.00
_cell.angle_beta   90.00
_cell.angle_gamma   90.00
#
_symmetry.space_group_name_H-M   'P 1'
#
loop_
_entity.id
_entity.type
_entity.pdbx_description
1 polymer ?
#
loop_
_entity_poly.entity_id
_entity_poly.type
_entity_poly.pdbx_seq_one_letter_code
_entity_poly.pdbx_strand_id
1 'polypeptide(L)'
;MLNDERIREYLGIAAVYDRSQAKKLFHLDGPFSFVLEGAPGVLFRDEWEGDSLMCSLTDAGLSYRANHGHDPARGQSPFFALKGPDVRQGALVEQADLIDEPVTIARLLGLSMPWAQGKPLDALLTTPG
;
A
#
# COMPACT_ATOMS: atom_id res chain seq x y z
N MET A 1 10.61 25.08 4.25
CA MET A 1 10.76 24.44 5.58
C MET A 1 10.91 22.93 5.44
N LEU A 2 9.96 22.20 4.85
CA LEU A 2 10.06 20.74 4.70
C LEU A 2 11.10 20.24 3.68
N ASN A 3 11.70 21.12 2.87
CA ASN A 3 12.83 20.76 2.01
C ASN A 3 14.17 20.72 2.78
N ASP A 4 14.21 21.22 4.02
CA ASP A 4 15.40 21.11 4.87
C ASP A 4 15.47 19.68 5.43
N GLU A 5 16.54 18.97 5.12
CA GLU A 5 16.76 17.59 5.54
C GLU A 5 16.82 17.43 7.06
N ARG A 6 17.41 18.40 7.77
CA ARG A 6 17.52 18.34 9.24
C ARG A 6 16.16 18.44 9.91
N ILE A 7 15.26 19.25 9.35
CA ILE A 7 13.88 19.38 9.83
C ILE A 7 13.13 18.08 9.56
N ARG A 8 13.30 17.48 8.37
CA ARG A 8 12.65 16.21 8.03
C ARG A 8 13.10 15.07 8.93
N GLU A 9 14.41 14.95 9.16
CA GLU A 9 14.98 13.93 10.04
C GLU A 9 14.48 14.10 11.48
N TYR A 10 14.50 15.34 11.99
CA TYR A 10 13.99 15.66 13.33
C TYR A 10 12.50 15.36 13.50
N LEU A 11 11.69 15.43 12.44
CA LEU A 11 10.25 15.15 12.46
C LEU A 11 9.90 13.72 12.02
N GLY A 12 10.89 12.89 11.70
CA GLY A 12 10.66 11.54 11.20
C GLY A 12 9.96 11.48 9.83
N ILE A 13 10.17 12.47 8.97
CA ILE A 13 9.63 12.51 7.60
C ILE A 13 10.70 11.96 6.64
N ALA A 14 10.43 10.83 6.00
CA ALA A 14 11.33 10.23 5.01
C ALA A 14 11.23 10.94 3.64
N ALA A 15 10.03 11.28 3.21
CA ALA A 15 9.79 11.93 1.92
C ALA A 15 8.59 12.86 1.95
N VAL A 16 8.59 13.83 1.04
CA VAL A 16 7.49 14.74 0.77
C VAL A 16 7.23 14.71 -0.72
N TYR A 17 6.01 14.35 -1.10
CA TYR A 17 5.57 14.32 -2.49
C TYR A 17 4.55 15.43 -2.70
N ASP A 18 4.74 16.23 -3.75
CA ASP A 18 3.64 17.07 -4.23
C ASP A 18 2.55 16.20 -4.87
N ARG A 19 1.37 16.79 -5.07
CA ARG A 19 0.22 16.08 -5.68
C ARG A 19 0.54 15.45 -7.03
N SER A 20 1.35 16.09 -7.88
CA SER A 20 1.69 15.56 -9.20
C SER A 20 2.59 14.33 -9.11
N GLN A 21 3.54 14.35 -8.17
CA GLN A 21 4.41 13.22 -7.86
C GLN A 21 3.60 12.06 -7.27
N ALA A 22 2.72 12.34 -6.30
CA ALA A 22 1.86 11.32 -5.67
C ALA A 22 0.95 10.62 -6.70
N LYS A 23 0.35 11.40 -7.60
CA LYS A 23 -0.49 10.85 -8.69
C LYS A 23 0.31 9.97 -9.64
N LYS A 24 1.54 10.39 -9.98
CA LYS A 24 2.40 9.66 -10.92
C LYS A 24 2.94 8.36 -10.31
N LEU A 25 3.38 8.40 -9.06
CA LEU A 25 4.08 7.28 -8.40
C LEU A 25 3.11 6.27 -7.78
N PHE A 26 2.04 6.75 -7.16
CA PHE A 26 1.17 5.92 -6.32
C PHE A 26 -0.28 5.86 -6.82
N HIS A 27 -0.58 6.50 -7.95
CA HIS A 27 -1.95 6.71 -8.43
C HIS A 27 -2.87 7.40 -7.39
N LEU A 28 -2.27 8.12 -6.44
CA LEU A 28 -2.97 8.83 -5.37
C LEU A 28 -3.25 10.27 -5.82
N ASP A 29 -4.53 10.62 -5.94
CA ASP A 29 -4.99 11.94 -6.36
C ASP A 29 -6.23 12.37 -5.55
N GLY A 30 -6.40 13.67 -5.33
CA GLY A 30 -7.47 14.20 -4.48
C GLY A 30 -7.26 15.66 -4.08
N PRO A 31 -8.10 16.20 -3.17
CA PRO A 31 -8.03 17.59 -2.71
C PRO A 31 -6.93 17.78 -1.63
N PHE A 32 -5.69 17.44 -1.96
CA PHE A 32 -4.52 17.63 -1.10
C PHE A 32 -3.39 18.33 -1.87
N SER A 33 -2.48 18.97 -1.14
CA SER A 33 -1.30 19.62 -1.73
C SER A 33 -0.06 18.74 -1.70
N PHE A 34 0.13 17.99 -0.61
CA PHE A 34 1.30 17.17 -0.35
C PHE A 34 0.93 15.85 0.32
N VAL A 35 1.79 14.86 0.15
CA VAL A 35 1.80 13.59 0.89
C VAL A 35 3.12 13.52 1.66
N LEU A 36 3.04 13.13 2.94
CA LEU A 36 4.20 12.90 3.79
C LEU A 36 4.39 11.39 3.97
N GLU A 37 5.59 10.90 3.70
CA GLU A 37 5.99 9.52 4.03
C GLU A 37 6.77 9.54 5.34
N GLY A 38 6.28 8.80 6.34
CA GLY A 38 6.96 8.63 7.61
C GLY A 38 8.21 7.76 7.46
N ALA A 39 9.25 8.08 8.23
CA ALA A 39 10.40 7.19 8.40
C ALA A 39 9.97 5.87 9.04
N PRO A 40 10.76 4.78 8.91
CA PRO A 40 10.44 3.50 9.52
C PRO A 40 10.12 3.63 11.02
N GLY A 41 8.94 3.16 11.43
CA GLY A 41 8.48 3.24 12.82
C GLY A 41 7.82 4.57 13.23
N VAL A 42 7.70 5.53 12.30
CA VAL A 42 7.04 6.82 12.53
C VAL A 42 5.62 6.77 11.99
N LEU A 43 4.69 7.34 12.74
CA LEU A 43 3.32 7.62 12.31
C LEU A 43 2.99 9.08 12.61
N PHE A 44 2.04 9.62 11.86
CA PHE A 44 1.50 10.95 12.10
C PHE A 44 0.16 10.85 12.82
N ARG A 45 -0.09 11.80 13.71
CA ARG A 45 -1.40 12.01 14.34
C ARG A 45 -1.94 13.36 13.87
N ASP A 46 -3.26 13.44 13.75
CA ASP A 46 -3.94 14.69 13.39
C ASP A 46 -3.91 15.69 14.55
N GLU A 47 -3.92 15.18 15.78
CA GLU A 47 -3.91 15.95 17.02
C GLU A 47 -2.50 16.02 17.61
N TRP A 48 -2.17 17.20 18.14
CA TRP A 48 -0.94 17.45 18.88
C TRP A 48 -1.28 17.88 20.30
N GLU A 49 -0.71 17.18 21.28
CA GLU A 49 -0.85 17.45 22.71
C GLU A 49 0.53 17.54 23.35
N GLY A 50 0.74 18.55 24.21
CA GLY A 50 2.00 18.76 24.94
C GLY A 50 3.03 19.61 24.18
N ASP A 51 4.28 19.59 24.66
CA ASP A 51 5.34 20.51 24.20
C ASP A 51 6.29 19.91 23.13
N SER A 52 6.20 18.59 22.87
CA SER A 52 7.09 17.90 21.93
C SER A 52 6.41 17.60 20.61
N LEU A 53 7.13 17.79 19.50
CA LEU A 53 6.67 17.43 18.15
C LEU A 53 6.81 15.93 17.84
N MET A 54 7.60 15.21 18.65
CA MET A 54 7.74 13.76 18.60
C MET A 54 7.79 13.17 20.00
N CYS A 55 7.18 12.02 20.19
CA CYS A 55 7.27 11.25 21.43
C CYS A 55 7.20 9.75 21.11
N SER A 56 7.52 8.91 22.09
CA SER A 56 7.34 7.47 21.93
C SER A 56 5.85 7.11 21.88
N LEU A 57 5.51 5.95 21.31
CA LEU A 57 4.12 5.46 21.31
C LEU A 57 3.56 5.31 22.73
N THR A 58 4.41 4.90 23.69
CA THR A 58 4.05 4.77 25.11
C THR A 58 3.67 6.13 25.70
N ASP A 59 4.47 7.16 25.45
CA ASP A 59 4.20 8.52 25.95
C ASP A 59 2.96 9.13 25.29
N ALA A 60 2.68 8.74 24.04
CA ALA A 60 1.46 9.10 23.34
C ALA A 60 0.21 8.34 23.82
N GLY A 61 0.34 7.41 24.78
CA GLY A 61 -0.77 6.58 25.27
C GLY A 61 -1.27 5.54 24.27
N LEU A 62 -0.48 5.22 23.24
CA LEU A 62 -0.85 4.32 22.16
C LEU A 62 -0.37 2.90 22.45
N SER A 63 -1.30 1.94 22.46
CA SER A 63 -1.03 0.55 22.86
C SER A 63 -0.68 -0.38 21.70
N TYR A 64 -0.81 0.07 20.45
CA TYR A 64 -0.49 -0.73 19.27
C TYR A 64 1.03 -0.87 19.08
N ARG A 65 1.45 -2.03 18.58
CA ARG A 65 2.87 -2.36 18.34
C ARG A 65 3.26 -2.45 16.87
N ALA A 66 2.28 -2.45 15.98
CA ALA A 66 2.46 -2.52 14.54
C ALA A 66 1.33 -1.75 13.85
N ASN A 67 1.65 -1.11 12.73
CA ASN A 67 0.72 -0.41 11.86
C ASN A 67 1.01 -0.78 10.40
N HIS A 68 0.13 -0.35 9.50
CA HIS A 68 0.21 -0.55 8.05
C HIS A 68 0.02 0.80 7.34
N GLY A 69 0.07 0.81 6.00
CA GLY A 69 -0.16 2.01 5.20
C GLY A 69 1.10 2.72 4.72
N HIS A 70 2.26 2.10 4.92
CA HIS A 70 3.51 2.51 4.27
C HIS A 70 3.50 2.15 2.77
N ASP A 71 4.51 2.64 2.03
CA ASP A 71 4.70 2.34 0.60
C ASP A 71 4.59 0.83 0.31
N PRO A 72 3.75 0.37 -0.64
CA PRO A 72 3.61 -1.05 -1.01
C PRO A 72 4.93 -1.78 -1.33
N ALA A 73 5.99 -1.07 -1.71
CA ALA A 73 7.32 -1.63 -1.92
C ALA A 73 8.09 -1.96 -0.61
N ARG A 74 7.56 -1.56 0.55
CA ARG A 74 8.16 -1.82 1.86
C ARG A 74 7.30 -2.80 2.66
N GLY A 75 7.90 -3.44 3.65
CA GLY A 75 7.21 -4.36 4.56
C GLY A 75 6.83 -5.69 3.94
N GLN A 76 5.90 -6.40 4.57
CA GLN A 76 5.44 -7.71 4.11
C GLN A 76 4.32 -7.53 3.08
N SER A 77 4.48 -8.14 1.91
CA SER A 77 3.40 -8.24 0.93
C SER A 77 2.37 -9.29 1.37
N PRO A 78 1.07 -9.00 1.24
CA PRO A 78 0.04 -10.02 1.45
C PRO A 78 0.16 -11.13 0.38
N PHE A 79 -0.39 -12.31 0.67
CA PHE A 79 -0.48 -13.40 -0.29
C PHE A 79 -1.91 -13.52 -0.84
N PHE A 80 -2.01 -13.96 -2.10
CA PHE A 80 -3.25 -14.34 -2.74
C PHE A 80 -3.29 -15.87 -2.92
N ALA A 81 -4.36 -16.52 -2.46
CA ALA A 81 -4.49 -17.97 -2.51
C ALA A 81 -5.83 -18.41 -3.09
N LEU A 82 -5.79 -19.39 -3.99
CA LEU A 82 -6.94 -19.93 -4.68
C LEU A 82 -6.99 -21.46 -4.51
N LYS A 83 -8.20 -22.01 -4.38
CA LYS A 83 -8.44 -23.46 -4.39
C LYS A 83 -9.84 -23.75 -4.94
N GLY A 84 -9.91 -24.63 -5.93
CA GLY A 84 -11.16 -25.00 -6.58
C GLY A 84 -10.94 -25.89 -7.79
N PRO A 85 -12.02 -26.37 -8.43
CA PRO A 85 -11.95 -27.23 -9.60
C PRO A 85 -11.28 -26.55 -10.80
N ASP A 86 -11.46 -25.23 -10.94
CA ASP A 86 -10.92 -24.43 -12.04
C ASP A 86 -9.58 -23.73 -11.69
N VAL A 87 -8.99 -24.12 -10.56
CA VAL A 87 -7.71 -23.60 -10.09
C VAL A 87 -6.63 -24.66 -10.29
N ARG A 88 -5.50 -24.26 -10.88
CA ARG A 88 -4.38 -25.16 -11.15
C ARG A 88 -3.69 -25.55 -9.85
N GLN A 89 -3.71 -26.84 -9.54
CA GLN A 89 -3.07 -27.37 -8.33
C GLN A 89 -1.54 -27.19 -8.38
N GLY A 90 -0.96 -26.67 -7.29
CA GLY A 90 0.48 -26.48 -7.16
C GLY A 90 1.06 -25.34 -8.00
N ALA A 91 0.22 -24.56 -8.68
CA ALA A 91 0.68 -23.37 -9.38
C ALA A 91 1.15 -22.31 -8.38
N LEU A 92 2.24 -21.62 -8.74
CA LEU A 92 2.81 -20.51 -8.00
C LEU A 92 3.05 -19.35 -8.96
N VAL A 93 2.60 -18.17 -8.55
CA VAL A 93 2.99 -16.90 -9.14
C VAL A 93 3.78 -16.17 -8.05
N GLU A 94 5.06 -15.89 -8.31
CA GLU A 94 5.96 -15.31 -7.29
C GLU A 94 5.58 -13.88 -6.91
N GLN A 95 5.07 -13.11 -7.89
CA GLN A 95 4.66 -11.72 -7.71
C GLN A 95 3.46 -11.41 -8.62
N ALA A 96 2.51 -10.64 -8.09
CA ALA A 96 1.35 -10.13 -8.80
C ALA A 96 0.97 -8.77 -8.21
N ASP A 97 0.27 -7.95 -8.99
CA ASP A 97 -0.29 -6.71 -8.48
C ASP A 97 -1.63 -7.00 -7.78
N LEU A 98 -1.93 -6.28 -6.69
CA LEU A 98 -3.21 -6.44 -5.97
C LEU A 98 -4.43 -6.24 -6.89
N ILE A 99 -4.30 -5.39 -7.91
CA ILE A 99 -5.35 -5.13 -8.90
C ILE A 99 -5.61 -6.30 -9.85
N ASP A 100 -4.73 -7.31 -9.88
CA ASP A 100 -4.90 -8.53 -10.67
C ASP A 100 -5.86 -9.52 -10.00
N GLU A 101 -6.05 -9.44 -8.68
CA GLU A 101 -6.89 -10.37 -7.93
C GLU A 101 -8.37 -10.31 -8.37
N PRO A 102 -9.03 -9.14 -8.46
CA PRO A 102 -10.43 -9.07 -8.84
C PRO A 102 -10.69 -9.56 -10.26
N VAL A 103 -9.79 -9.25 -11.21
CA VAL A 103 -9.93 -9.71 -12.60
C VAL A 103 -9.66 -11.20 -12.74
N THR A 104 -8.80 -11.78 -11.90
CA THR A 104 -8.57 -13.23 -11.81
C THR A 104 -9.82 -13.94 -11.28
N ILE A 105 -10.44 -13.39 -10.22
CA ILE A 105 -11.70 -13.92 -9.67
C ILE A 105 -12.84 -13.80 -10.69
N ALA A 106 -12.96 -12.67 -11.38
CA ALA A 106 -13.95 -12.50 -12.43
C ALA A 106 -13.80 -13.55 -13.54
N ARG A 107 -12.55 -13.81 -13.99
CA ARG A 107 -12.27 -14.85 -14.98
C ARG A 107 -12.67 -16.23 -14.50
N LEU A 108 -12.35 -16.59 -13.25
CA LEU A 108 -12.80 -17.85 -12.62
C LEU A 108 -14.32 -18.01 -12.63
N LEU A 109 -15.07 -16.90 -12.52
CA LEU A 109 -16.53 -16.89 -12.56
C LEU A 109 -17.10 -16.81 -13.99
N GLY A 110 -16.26 -16.87 -15.03
CA GLY A 110 -16.69 -16.70 -16.43
C GLY A 110 -17.14 -15.27 -16.78
N LEU A 111 -16.71 -14.28 -15.99
CA LEU A 111 -17.01 -12.86 -16.19
C LEU A 111 -15.81 -12.12 -16.81
N SER A 112 -16.07 -10.93 -17.35
CA SER A 112 -15.03 -10.02 -17.84
C SER A 112 -15.13 -8.64 -17.21
N MET A 113 -13.98 -8.00 -16.98
CA MET A 113 -13.86 -6.63 -16.46
C MET A 113 -12.98 -5.79 -17.39
N PRO A 114 -13.41 -5.51 -18.62
CA PRO A 114 -12.57 -4.82 -19.62
C PRO A 114 -12.16 -3.38 -19.25
N TRP A 115 -12.84 -2.78 -18.28
CA TRP A 115 -12.52 -1.46 -17.72
C TRP A 115 -11.47 -1.50 -16.60
N ALA A 116 -11.14 -2.69 -16.07
CA ALA A 116 -10.15 -2.83 -15.02
C ALA A 116 -8.73 -2.77 -15.59
N GLN A 117 -7.80 -2.24 -14.81
CA GLN A 117 -6.40 -2.11 -15.22
C GLN A 117 -5.58 -3.39 -14.98
N GLY A 118 -6.03 -4.24 -14.05
CA GLY A 118 -5.38 -5.50 -13.72
C GLY A 118 -5.48 -6.53 -14.84
N LYS A 119 -4.64 -7.56 -14.75
CA LYS A 119 -4.59 -8.67 -15.70
C LYS A 119 -4.89 -9.99 -14.98
N PRO A 120 -5.74 -10.87 -15.55
CA PRO A 120 -5.98 -12.17 -14.96
C PRO A 120 -4.68 -12.97 -14.80
N LEU A 121 -4.50 -13.56 -13.62
CA LEU A 121 -3.38 -14.46 -13.32
C LEU A 121 -3.67 -15.85 -13.90
N ASP A 122 -3.74 -15.94 -15.24
CA ASP A 122 -4.11 -17.16 -15.98
C ASP A 122 -3.20 -18.36 -15.67
N ALA A 123 -1.98 -18.12 -15.17
CA ALA A 123 -1.08 -19.15 -14.68
C ALA A 123 -1.66 -19.95 -13.49
N LEU A 124 -2.59 -19.36 -12.73
CA LEU A 124 -3.26 -19.99 -11.60
C LEU A 124 -4.53 -20.76 -11.99
N LEU A 125 -5.01 -20.62 -13.23
CA LEU A 125 -6.32 -21.11 -13.67
C LEU A 125 -6.19 -22.32 -14.62
N THR A 126 -7.22 -23.15 -14.69
CA THR A 126 -7.30 -24.27 -15.67
C THR A 126 -8.19 -23.95 -16.87
N THR A 127 -9.10 -22.98 -16.74
CA THR A 127 -10.06 -22.60 -17.79
C THR A 127 -9.38 -21.78 -18.89
N PRO A 128 -9.60 -22.07 -20.19
CA PRO A 128 -9.16 -21.19 -21.27
C PRO A 128 -9.95 -19.87 -21.23
N GLY A 129 -9.25 -18.75 -21.47
CA GLY A 129 -9.84 -17.40 -21.56
C GLY A 129 -10.47 -17.09 -22.91
#